data_AF-A0AAD9CL60-F1
#
_entry.id   AF-A0AAD9CL60-F1
#
_cell.length_a   1.000
_cell.length_b   1.000
_cell.length_c   1.000
_cell.angle_alpha   90.00
_cell.angle_beta   90.00
_cell.angle_gamma   90.00
#
_symmetry.space_group_name_H-M   'P 1'
#
loop_
_entity.id
_entity.type
_entity.pdbx_description
1 polymer ?
#
loop_
_entity_poly.entity_id
_entity_poly.type
_entity_poly.pdbx_seq_one_letter_code
_entity_poly.pdbx_strand_id
1 'polypeptide(L)'
;MLTGDRPAVPRELRRKRRGRRAGAKLRARRRRYRPVLPSITMGNVRSLPNKMDKIAALTRHERQYRESSILVFTETWLTELTPDTNATLDGFHLLRAERTRESAFS
;
A
#
# COMPACT_ATOMS: atom_id res chain seq x y z
N MET A 1 -14.87 -33.09 44.13
CA MET A 1 -14.94 -32.33 42.87
C MET A 1 -15.30 -30.89 43.20
N LEU A 2 -14.32 -29.98 43.27
CA LEU A 2 -14.58 -28.56 43.49
C LEU A 2 -14.59 -27.86 42.12
N THR A 3 -15.79 -27.55 41.64
CA THR A 3 -16.01 -26.77 40.43
C THR A 3 -15.49 -25.36 40.69
N GLY A 4 -14.35 -25.01 40.08
CA GLY A 4 -13.69 -23.73 40.28
C GLY A 4 -14.61 -22.57 39.89
N ASP A 5 -15.16 -21.92 40.91
CA ASP A 5 -16.04 -20.77 40.77
C ASP A 5 -15.22 -19.61 40.19
N ARG A 6 -15.47 -19.28 38.92
CA ARG A 6 -14.74 -18.20 38.25
C ARG A 6 -15.38 -16.89 38.72
N PRO A 7 -14.65 -15.97 39.36
CA PRO A 7 -15.22 -14.73 39.83
C PRO A 7 -15.80 -13.95 38.65
N ALA A 8 -17.05 -13.50 38.81
CA ALA A 8 -17.74 -12.68 37.83
C ALA A 8 -17.10 -11.28 37.77
N VAL A 9 -16.05 -11.13 36.95
CA VAL A 9 -15.35 -9.86 36.77
C VAL A 9 -16.30 -8.85 36.11
N PRO A 10 -16.58 -7.69 36.76
CA PRO A 10 -17.39 -6.61 36.20
C PRO A 10 -16.91 -6.21 34.80
N ARG A 11 -17.84 -5.83 33.92
CA ARG A 11 -17.56 -5.61 32.48
C ARG A 11 -16.51 -4.52 32.27
N GLU A 12 -16.41 -3.56 33.19
CA GLU A 12 -15.45 -2.46 33.22
C GLU A 12 -14.02 -2.95 33.51
N LEU A 13 -13.88 -4.02 34.30
CA LEU A 13 -12.59 -4.62 34.70
C LEU A 13 -12.12 -5.73 33.74
N ARG A 14 -12.98 -6.17 32.82
CA ARG A 14 -12.61 -7.18 31.81
C ARG A 14 -11.66 -6.56 30.80
N ARG A 15 -10.37 -6.92 30.88
CA ARG A 15 -9.38 -6.59 29.84
C ARG A 15 -9.93 -6.94 28.46
N LYS A 16 -9.99 -5.95 27.56
CA LYS A 16 -10.34 -6.19 26.15
C LYS A 16 -9.35 -7.20 25.60
N ARG A 17 -9.84 -8.34 25.10
CA ARG A 17 -9.00 -9.34 24.42
C ARG A 17 -8.24 -8.62 23.29
N ARG A 18 -6.91 -8.63 23.36
CA ARG A 18 -6.08 -8.16 22.23
C ARG A 18 -6.47 -8.95 20.99
N GLY A 19 -6.72 -8.24 19.89
CA GLY A 19 -7.00 -8.90 18.63
C GLY A 19 -5.85 -9.82 18.20
N ARG A 20 -6.14 -10.82 17.36
CA ARG A 20 -5.10 -11.65 16.74
C ARG A 20 -4.14 -10.78 15.93
N ARG A 21 -2.83 -11.09 15.96
CA ARG A 21 -1.82 -10.45 15.09
C ARG A 21 -2.31 -10.46 13.63
N ALA A 22 -2.18 -9.33 12.94
CA ALA A 22 -2.70 -9.10 11.59
C ALA A 22 -4.24 -9.25 11.42
N GLY A 23 -5.02 -9.39 12.50
CA GLY A 23 -6.48 -9.55 12.42
C GLY A 23 -7.18 -8.37 11.73
N ALA A 24 -6.66 -7.15 11.89
CA ALA A 24 -7.16 -5.98 11.14
C ALA A 24 -6.90 -6.12 9.63
N LYS A 25 -5.69 -6.51 9.23
CA LYS A 25 -5.32 -6.75 7.82
C LYS A 25 -6.16 -7.87 7.20
N LEU A 26 -6.38 -8.97 7.94
CA LEU A 26 -7.27 -10.05 7.50
C LEU A 26 -8.73 -9.60 7.34
N ARG A 27 -9.25 -8.79 8.27
CA ARG A 27 -10.60 -8.21 8.15
C ARG A 27 -10.72 -7.27 6.96
N ALA A 28 -9.70 -6.43 6.73
CA ALA A 28 -9.65 -5.55 5.55
C ALA A 28 -9.63 -6.36 4.24
N ARG A 29 -8.86 -7.45 4.18
CA ARG A 29 -8.81 -8.35 3.01
C ARG A 29 -10.16 -9.04 2.75
N ARG A 30 -10.91 -9.37 3.80
CA ARG A 30 -12.24 -10.02 3.68
C ARG A 30 -13.35 -9.06 3.24
N ARG A 31 -13.21 -7.75 3.46
CA ARG A 31 -14.17 -6.76 2.97
C ARG A 31 -13.99 -6.61 1.45
N ARG A 32 -15.10 -6.36 0.72
CA ARG A 32 -15.00 -5.72 -0.61
C ARG A 32 -14.13 -4.48 -0.45
N TYR A 33 -13.14 -4.30 -1.32
CA TYR A 33 -12.10 -3.28 -1.13
C TYR A 33 -12.71 -1.89 -1.05
N ARG A 34 -12.81 -1.39 0.18
CA ARG A 34 -13.33 -0.07 0.53
C ARG A 34 -12.51 0.40 1.72
N PRO A 35 -11.22 0.76 1.51
CA PRO A 35 -10.45 1.32 2.60
C PRO A 35 -11.13 2.63 3.02
N VAL A 36 -11.14 2.90 4.32
CA VAL A 36 -11.77 4.12 4.90
C VAL A 36 -10.95 5.37 4.51
N LEU A 37 -9.70 5.17 4.07
CA LEU A 37 -8.74 6.17 3.62
C LEU A 37 -8.15 5.74 2.28
N PRO A 38 -7.63 6.66 1.45
CA PRO A 38 -6.91 6.28 0.25
C PRO A 38 -5.71 5.39 0.61
N SER A 39 -5.52 4.32 -0.15
CA SER A 39 -4.41 3.39 0.05
C SER A 39 -3.20 3.80 -0.79
N ILE A 40 -2.03 3.75 -0.21
CA ILE A 40 -0.77 4.12 -0.87
C ILE A 40 0.13 2.89 -0.93
N THR A 41 0.57 2.51 -2.12
CA THR A 41 1.63 1.51 -2.32
C THR A 41 2.89 2.22 -2.77
N MET A 42 3.93 2.18 -1.94
CA MET A 42 5.20 2.86 -2.18
C MET A 42 6.33 1.84 -2.32
N GLY A 43 7.26 2.08 -3.25
CA GLY A 43 8.41 1.21 -3.45
C GLY A 43 9.58 1.91 -4.13
N ASN A 44 10.79 1.56 -3.72
CA ASN A 44 12.00 1.92 -4.44
C ASN A 44 12.18 0.92 -5.61
N VAL A 45 12.22 1.43 -6.84
CA VAL A 45 12.30 0.59 -8.04
C VAL A 45 13.69 0.47 -8.63
N ARG A 46 14.70 1.27 -8.26
CA ARG A 46 16.08 1.18 -8.80
C ARG A 46 16.12 0.93 -10.32
N SER A 47 15.70 1.92 -11.11
CA SER A 47 15.31 1.80 -12.53
C SER A 47 13.87 1.32 -12.74
N LEU A 48 12.98 2.28 -13.01
CA LEU A 48 11.58 2.06 -13.39
C LEU A 48 11.43 1.46 -14.80
N PRO A 49 12.14 1.94 -15.85
CA PRO A 49 11.94 1.43 -17.22
C PRO A 49 12.06 -0.08 -17.31
N ASN A 50 13.05 -0.66 -16.61
CA ASN A 50 13.32 -2.10 -16.59
C ASN A 50 12.27 -2.93 -15.82
N LYS A 51 11.30 -2.28 -15.17
CA LYS A 51 10.32 -2.91 -14.27
C LYS A 51 8.87 -2.61 -14.65
N MET A 52 8.63 -1.85 -15.71
CA MET A 52 7.28 -1.46 -16.12
C MET A 52 6.39 -2.67 -16.42
N ASP A 53 6.88 -3.67 -17.14
CA ASP A 53 6.10 -4.88 -17.43
C ASP A 53 5.70 -5.63 -16.15
N LYS A 54 6.63 -5.70 -15.19
CA LYS A 54 6.36 -6.31 -13.89
C LYS A 54 5.32 -5.50 -13.11
N ILE A 55 5.42 -4.17 -13.11
CA ILE A 55 4.46 -3.29 -12.43
C ILE A 55 3.08 -3.37 -13.11
N ALA A 56 3.03 -3.44 -14.44
CA ALA A 56 1.81 -3.67 -15.21
C ALA A 56 1.18 -5.02 -14.87
N ALA A 57 1.97 -6.08 -14.76
CA ALA A 57 1.47 -7.38 -14.31
C ALA A 57 0.92 -7.33 -12.87
N LEU A 58 1.63 -6.66 -11.95
CA LEU A 58 1.18 -6.49 -10.57
C LEU A 58 -0.14 -5.71 -10.49
N THR A 59 -0.28 -4.64 -11.27
CA THR A 59 -1.50 -3.81 -11.26
C THR A 59 -2.70 -4.52 -11.89
N ARG A 60 -2.48 -5.53 -12.74
CA ARG A 60 -3.56 -6.38 -13.28
C ARG A 60 -3.95 -7.51 -12.32
N HIS A 61 -2.97 -8.20 -11.74
CA HIS A 61 -3.20 -9.45 -11.03
C HIS A 61 -3.19 -9.31 -9.49
N GLU A 62 -2.39 -8.40 -8.95
CA GLU A 62 -2.26 -8.20 -7.51
C GLU A 62 -3.22 -7.13 -7.00
N ARG A 63 -4.19 -7.57 -6.21
CA ARG A 63 -5.24 -6.72 -5.63
C ARG A 63 -4.68 -5.48 -4.91
N GLN A 64 -3.54 -5.63 -4.24
CA GLN A 64 -2.90 -4.52 -3.54
C GLN A 64 -2.52 -3.39 -4.49
N TYR A 65 -2.00 -3.71 -5.67
CA TYR A 65 -1.61 -2.70 -6.67
C TYR A 65 -2.82 -2.22 -7.46
N ARG A 66 -3.66 -3.15 -7.92
CA ARG A 66 -4.85 -2.83 -8.74
C ARG A 66 -5.80 -1.85 -8.08
N GLU A 67 -6.03 -2.03 -6.78
CA GLU A 67 -7.00 -1.23 -6.05
C GLU A 67 -6.33 -0.10 -5.25
N SER A 68 -5.00 0.08 -5.37
CA SER A 68 -4.33 1.19 -4.69
C SER A 68 -4.81 2.52 -5.23
N SER A 69 -5.11 3.48 -4.35
CA SER A 69 -5.42 4.86 -4.74
C SER A 69 -4.20 5.59 -5.30
N ILE A 70 -3.00 5.33 -4.76
CA ILE A 70 -1.75 5.98 -5.16
C ILE A 70 -0.62 4.95 -5.22
N LEU A 71 0.14 4.97 -6.31
CA LEU A 71 1.41 4.25 -6.46
C LEU A 71 2.55 5.27 -6.43
N VAL A 72 3.52 5.07 -5.54
CA VAL A 72 4.67 5.99 -5.39
C VAL A 72 5.95 5.22 -5.61
N PHE A 73 6.71 5.58 -6.65
CA PHE A 73 7.98 4.95 -6.98
C PHE A 73 9.14 5.92 -6.84
N THR A 74 10.22 5.46 -6.19
CA THR A 74 11.47 6.23 -6.03
C THR A 74 12.64 5.54 -6.74
N GLU A 75 13.72 6.28 -6.99
CA GLU A 75 14.88 5.82 -7.78
C GLU A 75 14.45 5.28 -9.15
N THR A 76 13.55 6.01 -9.81
CA THR A 76 13.00 5.64 -11.12
C THR A 76 14.05 5.69 -12.24
N TRP A 77 15.10 6.49 -12.06
CA TRP A 77 16.17 6.74 -13.04
C TRP A 77 15.64 7.21 -14.40
N LEU A 78 14.45 7.81 -14.41
CA LEU A 78 13.94 8.49 -15.58
C LEU A 78 14.69 9.83 -15.76
N THR A 79 14.87 10.23 -17.00
CA THR A 79 15.50 11.50 -17.40
C THR A 79 14.54 12.31 -18.25
N GLU A 80 14.76 13.61 -18.41
CA GLU A 80 13.96 14.50 -19.27
C GLU A 80 13.78 13.94 -20.71
N LEU A 81 14.72 13.13 -21.20
CA LEU A 81 14.67 12.48 -22.50
C LEU A 81 13.76 11.23 -22.54
N THR A 82 13.38 10.70 -21.38
CA THR A 82 12.52 9.52 -21.28
C THR A 82 11.07 9.96 -21.41
N PRO A 83 10.35 9.57 -22.47
CA PRO A 83 8.97 9.98 -22.67
C PRO A 83 8.05 9.37 -21.61
N ASP A 84 6.97 10.08 -21.29
CA ASP A 84 6.01 9.66 -20.27
C ASP A 84 5.30 8.35 -20.59
N THR A 85 5.21 8.00 -21.88
CA THR A 85 4.72 6.69 -22.35
C THR A 85 5.48 5.51 -21.73
N ASN A 86 6.73 5.72 -21.30
CA ASN A 86 7.53 4.68 -20.65
C ASN A 86 7.19 4.52 -19.16
N ALA A 87 6.35 5.38 -18.59
CA ALA A 87 5.91 5.32 -17.20
C ALA A 87 4.37 5.28 -17.06
N THR A 88 3.62 5.29 -18.17
CA THR A 88 2.16 5.17 -18.17
C THR A 88 1.71 3.78 -17.74
N LEU A 89 0.60 3.72 -17.01
CA LEU A 89 0.04 2.51 -16.45
C LEU A 89 -1.49 2.56 -16.55
N ASP A 90 -2.10 1.49 -17.06
CA ASP A 90 -3.55 1.40 -17.21
C ASP A 90 -4.28 1.63 -15.87
N GLY A 91 -5.27 2.52 -15.88
CA GLY A 91 -6.09 2.83 -14.70
C GLY A 91 -5.45 3.81 -13.70
N PHE A 92 -4.27 4.36 -14.01
CA PHE A 92 -3.60 5.36 -13.18
C PHE A 92 -3.23 6.61 -14.00
N HIS A 93 -3.24 7.76 -13.33
CA HIS A 93 -2.68 8.99 -13.87
C HIS A 93 -1.21 9.10 -13.48
N LEU A 94 -0.35 9.41 -14.45
CA LEU A 94 1.07 9.62 -14.22
C LEU A 94 1.31 11.02 -13.66
N LEU A 95 1.97 11.09 -12.50
CA LEU A 95 2.57 12.30 -11.96
C LEU A 95 4.07 12.05 -11.80
N ARG A 96 4.88 12.91 -12.41
CA ARG A 96 6.34 12.80 -12.43
C ARG A 96 6.96 14.06 -11.84
N ALA A 97 7.89 13.87 -10.92
CA ALA A 97 8.73 14.92 -10.38
C ALA A 97 10.18 14.51 -10.57
N GLU A 98 10.91 15.24 -11.41
CA GLU A 98 12.33 15.03 -11.63
C GLU A 98 13.17 15.95 -10.76
N ARG A 99 14.41 15.53 -10.48
CA ARG A 99 15.42 16.46 -9.96
C ARG A 99 15.96 17.28 -11.12
N THR A 100 15.37 18.44 -11.36
CA THR A 100 16.00 19.48 -12.20
C THR A 100 17.15 20.12 -11.45
N ARG A 101 18.11 20.75 -12.17
CA ARG A 101 19.24 21.47 -11.54
C ARG A 101 18.77 22.49 -10.49
N GLU A 102 17.60 23.08 -10.66
CA GLU A 102 17.00 24.03 -9.72
C GLU A 102 16.48 23.39 -8.43
N SER A 103 16.04 22.13 -8.47
CA SER A 103 15.53 21.41 -7.29
C SER A 103 16.59 21.11 -6.21
N ALA A 104 17.88 21.31 -6.53
CA ALA A 104 19.00 21.13 -5.60
C ALA A 104 19.34 22.41 -4.80
N PHE A 105 18.72 23.55 -5.14
CA PHE A 105 18.98 24.86 -4.53
C PHE A 105 17.78 25.44 -3.76
N SER A 106 16.74 24.62 -3.52
CA SER A 106 15.57 24.96 -2.68
C SER A 106 15.58 24.21 -1.35
#